data_AF-A0A5M9MHK9-F1
#
_entry.id   AF-A0A5M9MHK9-F1
#
_cell.length_a   1.000
_cell.length_b   1.000
_cell.length_c   1.000
_cell.angle_alpha   90.00
_cell.angle_beta   90.00
_cell.angle_gamma   90.00
#
_symmetry.space_group_name_H-M   'P 1'
#
loop_
_entity.id
_entity.type
_entity.pdbx_description
1 polymer ?
#
loop_
_entity_poly.entity_id
_entity_poly.type
_entity_poly.pdbx_seq_one_letter_code
_entity_poly.pdbx_strand_id
1 'polypeptide(L)'
;MHRGLTVLHARHILSNESLTSQHVKDLCILCWLSEVLQAVYTIWDDIIDDYMTHCGQFCWLHRQGIGMNSINEACIIRPLIFSLLRVYFGEDPRYARVADLFLDMGLRTELGQLTHTYSASVDVRSDL
;
A
#
# COMPACT_ATOMS: atom_id res chain seq x y z
N MET A 1 -2.78 0.57 10.37
CA MET A 1 -3.53 1.84 10.27
C MET A 1 -2.78 3.09 10.74
N HIS A 2 -1.46 3.07 10.96
CA HIS A 2 -0.74 4.30 11.30
C HIS A 2 -0.61 5.26 10.11
N ARG A 3 -0.46 4.74 8.88
CA ARG A 3 -0.31 5.57 7.67
C ARG A 3 -1.63 6.22 7.29
N GLY A 4 -2.71 5.45 7.31
CA GLY A 4 -4.05 5.94 7.02
C GLY A 4 -4.53 7.02 8.01
N LEU A 5 -4.28 6.86 9.31
CA LEU A 5 -4.65 7.87 10.32
C LEU A 5 -3.85 9.17 10.15
N THR A 6 -2.63 9.12 9.62
CA THR A 6 -1.84 10.30 9.30
C THR A 6 -2.54 11.20 8.27
N VAL A 7 -3.28 10.63 7.31
CA VAL A 7 -4.05 11.42 6.32
C VAL A 7 -5.13 12.27 7.00
N LEU A 8 -5.85 11.68 7.96
CA LEU A 8 -6.87 12.38 8.75
C LEU A 8 -6.24 13.43 9.68
N HIS A 9 -5.18 13.07 10.39
CA HIS A 9 -4.47 13.97 11.30
C HIS A 9 -3.82 15.15 10.55
N ALA A 10 -3.16 14.90 9.42
CA ALA A 10 -2.56 15.95 8.60
C ALA A 10 -3.61 16.96 8.14
N ARG A 11 -4.79 16.49 7.71
CA ARG A 11 -5.89 17.40 7.33
C ARG A 11 -6.39 18.23 8.50
N HIS A 12 -6.51 17.62 9.69
CA HIS A 12 -6.92 18.33 10.91
C HIS A 12 -5.92 19.42 11.32
N ILE A 13 -4.62 19.15 11.18
CA ILE A 13 -3.56 20.11 11.53
C ILE A 13 -3.42 21.22 10.48
N LEU A 14 -3.56 20.89 9.20
CA LEU A 14 -3.30 21.82 8.08
C LEU A 14 -4.48 22.75 7.78
N SER A 15 -5.61 22.63 8.47
CA SER A 15 -6.80 23.41 8.18
C SER A 15 -7.51 23.88 9.43
N ASN A 16 -7.73 25.18 9.51
CA ASN A 16 -8.53 25.81 10.57
C ASN A 16 -10.04 25.67 10.34
N GLU A 17 -10.46 24.95 9.30
CA GLU A 17 -11.87 24.76 8.96
C GLU A 17 -12.39 23.44 9.53
N SER A 18 -13.63 23.47 10.04
CA SER A 18 -14.33 22.26 10.42
C SER A 18 -14.56 21.36 9.21
N LEU A 19 -14.14 20.09 9.30
CA LEU A 19 -14.38 19.13 8.24
C LEU A 19 -15.87 18.81 8.13
N THR A 20 -16.40 18.92 6.91
CA THR A 20 -17.74 18.41 6.61
C THR A 20 -17.74 16.88 6.67
N SER A 21 -18.91 16.28 6.89
CA SER A 21 -19.04 14.81 6.91
C SER A 21 -18.59 14.17 5.59
N GLN A 22 -18.75 14.86 4.46
CA GLN A 22 -18.26 14.39 3.17
C GLN A 22 -16.73 14.39 3.09
N HIS A 23 -16.07 15.45 3.55
CA HIS A 23 -14.60 15.49 3.60
C HIS A 23 -14.02 14.38 4.48
N VAL A 24 -14.65 14.10 5.62
CA VAL A 24 -14.24 12.99 6.50
C VAL A 24 -14.37 11.65 5.76
N LYS A 25 -15.49 11.43 5.07
CA LYS A 25 -15.71 10.20 4.29
C LYS A 25 -14.64 10.01 3.20
N ASP A 26 -14.37 11.06 2.44
CA ASP A 26 -13.36 11.05 1.37
C ASP A 26 -11.96 10.71 1.92
N LEU A 27 -11.56 11.35 3.02
CA LEU A 27 -10.27 11.09 3.66
C LEU A 27 -10.18 9.67 4.23
N CYS A 28 -11.27 9.15 4.80
CA CYS A 28 -11.35 7.77 5.26
C CYS A 28 -11.17 6.77 4.11
N ILE A 29 -11.76 7.05 2.93
CA ILE A 29 -11.57 6.20 1.74
C ILE A 29 -10.10 6.21 1.31
N LEU A 30 -9.48 7.39 1.20
CA LEU A 30 -8.06 7.50 0.83
C LEU A 30 -7.13 6.81 1.85
N CYS A 31 -7.43 6.96 3.14
CA CYS A 31 -6.78 6.26 4.24
C CYS A 31 -6.84 4.73 4.03
N TRP A 32 -8.04 4.18 3.81
CA TRP A 32 -8.20 2.75 3.57
C TRP A 32 -7.46 2.27 2.33
N LEU A 33 -7.56 2.98 1.22
CA LEU A 33 -6.87 2.61 -0.02
C LEU A 33 -5.34 2.63 0.14
N SER A 34 -4.79 3.56 0.93
CA SER A 34 -3.35 3.59 1.24
C SER A 34 -2.90 2.39 2.09
N GLU A 35 -3.73 1.95 3.04
CA GLU A 35 -3.42 0.76 3.85
C GLU A 35 -3.56 -0.53 3.04
N VAL A 36 -4.52 -0.59 2.11
CA VAL A 36 -4.64 -1.71 1.16
C VAL A 36 -3.41 -1.77 0.25
N LEU A 37 -2.92 -0.62 -0.25
CA LEU A 37 -1.69 -0.55 -1.04
C LEU A 37 -0.48 -1.07 -0.24
N GLN A 38 -0.37 -0.65 1.03
CA GLN A 38 0.68 -1.15 1.92
C GLN A 38 0.57 -2.67 2.14
N ALA A 39 -0.63 -3.20 2.32
CA ALA A 39 -0.85 -4.63 2.50
C ALA A 39 -0.41 -5.46 1.28
N VAL A 40 -0.64 -4.95 0.06
CA VAL A 40 -0.10 -5.56 -1.18
C VAL A 40 1.42 -5.65 -1.12
N TYR A 41 2.09 -4.55 -0.77
CA TYR A 41 3.54 -4.54 -0.67
C TYR A 41 4.08 -5.44 0.44
N THR A 42 3.38 -5.54 1.57
CA THR A 42 3.72 -6.50 2.63
C THR A 42 3.60 -7.94 2.16
N ILE A 43 2.58 -8.30 1.37
CA ILE A 43 2.48 -9.66 0.80
C ILE A 43 3.67 -9.95 -0.10
N TRP A 44 4.08 -9.01 -0.96
CA TRP A 44 5.23 -9.21 -1.83
C TRP A 44 6.56 -9.27 -1.06
N ASP A 45 6.75 -8.43 -0.06
CA ASP A 45 7.92 -8.44 0.81
C ASP A 45 8.06 -9.80 1.54
N ASP A 46 6.97 -10.28 2.15
CA ASP A 46 6.91 -11.59 2.80
C ASP A 46 7.29 -12.75 1.85
N ILE A 47 6.97 -12.63 0.56
CA ILE A 47 7.31 -13.64 -0.47
C ILE A 47 8.77 -13.53 -0.91
N ILE A 48 9.27 -12.30 -1.13
CA ILE A 48 10.64 -12.05 -1.60
C ILE A 48 11.65 -12.48 -0.54
N ASP A 49 11.38 -12.20 0.73
CA ASP A 49 12.27 -12.47 1.85
C ASP A 49 12.02 -13.84 2.52
N ASP A 50 11.02 -14.60 2.04
CA ASP A 50 10.58 -15.90 2.58
C ASP A 50 10.27 -15.85 4.09
N TYR A 51 9.54 -14.81 4.51
CA TYR A 51 9.17 -14.65 5.91
C TYR A 51 8.08 -15.64 6.35
N MET A 52 8.35 -16.35 7.44
CA MET A 52 7.37 -17.26 8.05
C MET A 52 6.24 -16.53 8.79
N THR A 53 6.55 -15.43 9.48
CA THR A 53 5.60 -14.71 10.33
C THR A 53 5.75 -13.19 10.25
N HIS A 54 4.61 -12.49 10.22
CA HIS A 54 4.50 -11.04 10.27
C HIS A 54 3.62 -10.64 11.48
N CYS A 55 4.11 -9.75 12.33
CA CYS A 55 3.41 -9.30 13.56
C CYS A 55 2.87 -10.46 14.44
N GLY A 56 3.63 -11.55 14.56
CA GLY A 56 3.25 -12.71 15.39
C GLY A 56 2.16 -13.60 14.79
N GLN A 57 1.83 -13.44 13.49
CA GLN A 57 0.91 -14.28 12.74
C GLN A 57 1.63 -14.86 11.52
N PHE A 58 1.16 -15.99 11.00
CA PHE A 58 1.68 -16.50 9.72
C PHE A 58 1.48 -15.50 8.60
N CYS A 59 2.54 -15.28 7.81
CA CYS A 59 2.47 -14.49 6.60
C CYS A 59 1.40 -15.06 5.66
N TRP A 60 0.85 -14.21 4.81
CA TRP A 60 -0.30 -14.58 3.98
C TRP A 60 -0.01 -15.82 3.12
N LEU A 61 1.21 -15.92 2.58
CA LEU A 61 1.74 -17.08 1.84
C LEU A 61 1.59 -18.40 2.59
N HIS A 62 1.83 -18.41 3.91
CA HIS A 62 1.87 -19.62 4.74
C HIS A 62 0.51 -20.02 5.32
N ARG A 63 -0.56 -19.26 5.03
CA ARG A 63 -1.90 -19.67 5.43
C ARG A 63 -2.37 -20.88 4.61
N GLN A 64 -3.11 -21.77 5.29
CA GLN A 64 -3.59 -23.00 4.68
C GLN A 64 -4.40 -22.71 3.40
N GLY A 65 -3.95 -23.28 2.27
CA GLY A 65 -4.62 -23.15 0.98
C GLY A 65 -4.24 -21.93 0.15
N ILE A 66 -3.38 -21.04 0.65
CA ILE A 66 -2.93 -19.84 -0.10
C ILE A 66 -1.70 -20.18 -0.94
N GLY A 67 -0.53 -20.38 -0.31
CA GLY A 67 0.72 -20.60 -1.03
C GLY A 67 0.97 -19.49 -2.07
N MET A 68 1.59 -19.83 -3.20
CA MET A 68 1.95 -18.85 -4.24
C MET A 68 0.76 -18.16 -4.93
N ASN A 69 -0.48 -18.55 -4.63
CA ASN A 69 -1.65 -17.78 -5.08
C ASN A 69 -1.70 -16.38 -4.47
N SER A 70 -1.01 -16.14 -3.35
CA SER A 70 -0.81 -14.81 -2.77
C SER A 70 -0.27 -13.79 -3.77
N ILE A 71 0.56 -14.22 -4.74
CA ILE A 71 1.07 -13.37 -5.83
C ILE A 71 -0.09 -12.86 -6.68
N ASN A 72 -0.95 -13.77 -7.14
CA ASN A 72 -2.10 -13.43 -7.99
C ASN A 72 -3.08 -12.50 -7.27
N GLU A 73 -3.34 -12.77 -5.99
CA GLU A 73 -4.22 -11.93 -5.18
C GLU A 73 -3.67 -10.50 -5.04
N ALA A 74 -2.39 -10.35 -4.72
CA ALA A 74 -1.73 -9.05 -4.68
C ALA A 74 -1.75 -8.33 -6.05
N CYS A 75 -1.54 -9.07 -7.15
CA CYS A 75 -1.65 -8.55 -8.51
C CYS A 75 -3.05 -8.06 -8.88
N ILE A 76 -4.12 -8.63 -8.29
CA ILE A 76 -5.51 -8.19 -8.50
C ILE A 76 -5.83 -6.98 -7.61
N ILE A 77 -5.39 -7.01 -6.35
CA ILE A 77 -5.70 -5.94 -5.39
C ILE A 77 -5.06 -4.61 -5.80
N ARG A 78 -3.83 -4.61 -6.33
CA ARG A 78 -3.15 -3.37 -6.75
C ARG A 78 -3.95 -2.54 -7.78
N PRO A 79 -4.40 -3.08 -8.94
CA PRO A 79 -5.24 -2.36 -9.88
C PRO A 79 -6.68 -2.10 -9.35
N LEU A 80 -7.19 -2.93 -8.44
CA LEU A 80 -8.47 -2.71 -7.80
C LEU A 80 -8.51 -1.36 -7.04
N ILE A 81 -7.40 -0.95 -6.43
CA ILE A 81 -7.28 0.36 -5.77
C ILE A 81 -7.62 1.50 -6.75
N PHE A 82 -7.11 1.47 -7.97
CA PHE A 82 -7.39 2.49 -8.98
C PHE A 82 -8.83 2.45 -9.49
N SER A 83 -9.42 1.25 -9.54
CA SER A 83 -10.85 1.08 -9.84
C SER A 83 -11.71 1.73 -8.75
N LEU A 84 -11.36 1.53 -7.47
CA LEU A 84 -12.05 2.16 -6.34
C LEU A 84 -11.84 3.68 -6.31
N LEU A 85 -10.63 4.17 -6.60
CA LEU A 85 -10.38 5.61 -6.75
C LEU A 85 -11.30 6.23 -7.80
N ARG A 86 -11.48 5.55 -8.95
CA ARG A 86 -12.40 6.02 -10.00
C ARG A 86 -13.85 6.01 -9.53
N VAL A 87 -14.28 4.99 -8.78
CA VAL A 87 -15.65 4.90 -8.26
C VAL A 87 -15.96 6.04 -7.29
N TYR A 88 -15.05 6.38 -6.38
CA TYR A 88 -15.31 7.38 -5.34
C TYR A 88 -14.97 8.81 -5.76
N PHE A 89 -13.98 8.99 -6.63
CA PHE A 89 -13.45 10.31 -6.98
C PHE A 89 -13.53 10.61 -8.47
N GLY A 90 -14.05 9.75 -9.34
CA GLY A 90 -13.96 9.91 -10.80
C GLY A 90 -14.52 11.24 -11.35
N GLU A 91 -15.54 11.80 -10.69
CA GLU A 91 -16.13 13.11 -11.03
C GLU A 91 -15.47 14.28 -10.27
N ASP A 92 -14.58 13.99 -9.32
CA ASP A 92 -13.85 15.00 -8.56
C ASP A 92 -12.73 15.61 -9.43
N PRO A 93 -12.63 16.95 -9.54
CA PRO A 93 -11.55 17.61 -10.28
C PRO A 93 -10.14 17.21 -9.83
N ARG A 94 -10.00 16.69 -8.61
CA ARG A 94 -8.72 16.26 -8.01
C ARG A 94 -8.38 14.81 -8.35
N TYR A 95 -9.26 14.03 -8.96
CA TYR A 95 -9.08 12.60 -9.26
C TYR A 95 -7.72 12.29 -9.87
N ALA A 96 -7.37 12.97 -10.96
CA ALA A 96 -6.13 12.73 -11.68
C ALA A 96 -4.91 12.88 -10.76
N ARG A 97 -4.88 13.94 -9.95
CA ARG A 97 -3.80 14.19 -8.98
C ARG A 97 -3.74 13.09 -7.91
N VAL A 98 -4.88 12.64 -7.42
CA VAL A 98 -4.93 11.56 -6.42
C VAL A 98 -4.45 10.25 -7.03
N ALA A 99 -4.91 9.90 -8.24
CA ALA A 99 -4.47 8.70 -8.94
C ALA A 99 -2.95 8.72 -9.22
N ASP A 100 -2.42 9.86 -9.67
CA ASP A 100 -0.97 10.04 -9.89
C ASP A 100 -0.17 9.87 -8.60
N LEU A 101 -0.68 10.36 -7.45
CA LEU A 101 -0.03 10.16 -6.16
C LEU A 101 0.06 8.68 -5.76
N PHE A 102 -0.98 7.88 -6.04
CA PHE A 102 -0.95 6.44 -5.79
C PHE A 102 0.02 5.72 -6.73
N LEU A 103 0.10 6.15 -7.99
CA LEU A 103 1.08 5.62 -8.95
C LEU A 103 2.52 5.95 -8.55
N ASP A 104 2.82 7.20 -8.22
CA ASP A 104 4.15 7.64 -7.78
C ASP A 104 4.56 6.96 -6.47
N MET A 105 3.64 6.81 -5.52
CA MET A 105 3.88 6.05 -4.30
C MET A 105 4.26 4.60 -4.60
N GLY A 106 3.50 3.93 -5.48
CA GLY A 106 3.78 2.55 -5.86
C GLY A 106 5.13 2.40 -6.56
N LEU A 107 5.43 3.28 -7.52
CA LEU A 107 6.70 3.27 -8.25
C LEU A 107 7.90 3.47 -7.31
N ARG A 108 7.82 4.43 -6.39
CA ARG A 108 8.92 4.68 -5.43
C ARG A 108 9.15 3.50 -4.51
N THR A 109 8.08 2.86 -4.03
CA THR A 109 8.18 1.66 -3.19
C THR A 109 8.82 0.50 -3.96
N GLU A 110 8.37 0.24 -5.20
CA GLU A 110 8.91 -0.84 -6.02
C GLU A 110 10.39 -0.62 -6.39
N LEU A 111 10.79 0.61 -6.71
CA LEU A 111 12.19 0.97 -6.94
C LEU A 111 13.05 0.81 -5.68
N GLY A 112 12.51 1.20 -4.52
CA GLY A 112 13.14 1.01 -3.22
C GLY A 112 13.38 -0.47 -2.93
N GLN A 113 12.35 -1.31 -3.10
CA GLN A 113 12.44 -2.75 -2.90
C GLN A 113 13.46 -3.38 -3.83
N LEU A 114 13.42 -3.02 -5.12
CA LEU A 114 14.38 -3.51 -6.12
C LEU A 114 15.82 -3.24 -5.67
N THR A 115 16.09 -2.00 -5.25
CA THR A 115 17.41 -1.58 -4.78
C THR A 115 17.83 -2.36 -3.53
N HIS A 116 16.91 -2.56 -2.59
CA HIS A 116 17.14 -3.34 -1.37
C HIS A 116 17.52 -4.78 -1.68
N THR A 117 16.72 -5.48 -2.49
CA THR A 117 16.95 -6.88 -2.87
C THR A 117 18.29 -7.05 -3.59
N TYR A 118 18.65 -6.14 -4.51
CA TYR A 118 19.96 -6.19 -5.16
C TYR A 118 21.11 -6.01 -4.16
N SER A 119 20.98 -5.06 -3.23
CA SER A 119 22.05 -4.78 -2.26
C SER A 119 22.26 -5.96 -1.30
N ALA A 120 21.16 -6.55 -0.80
CA ALA A 120 21.22 -7.74 0.05
C ALA A 120 21.89 -8.94 -0.65
N SER A 121 21.68 -9.10 -1.96
CA SER A 121 22.32 -10.17 -2.75
C SER A 121 23.83 -9.98 -2.93
N VAL A 122 24.31 -8.74 -2.90
CA VAL A 122 25.74 -8.41 -3.01
C VAL A 122 26.47 -8.71 -1.70
N ASP A 123 25.87 -8.35 -0.56
CA ASP A 123 26.45 -8.61 0.77
C ASP A 123 26.64 -10.12 1.02
N VAL A 124 25.65 -10.95 0.66
CA VAL A 124 25.77 -12.41 0.75
C VAL A 124 26.91 -12.98 -0.10
N ARG A 125 27.26 -12.31 -1.21
CA ARG A 125 28.37 -12.72 -2.08
C ARG A 125 29.75 -12.26 -1.60
N SER A 126 29.83 -11.19 -0.81
CA SER A 126 31.11 -10.76 -0.21
C SER A 126 31.51 -11.58 1.02
N ASP A 127 30.56 -12.30 1.62
CA ASP A 127 30.77 -13.17 2.78
C ASP A 127 31.11 -14.63 2.41
N LEU A 128 31.22 -14.92 1.10
CA LEU A 128 31.62 -16.22 0.52
C LEU A 128 33.03 -16.15 -0.08
#